data_AF-A0A8T3WCU7-F1
#
_entry.id   AF-A0A8T3WCU7-F1
#
_cell.length_a   1.000
_cell.length_b   1.000
_cell.length_c   1.000
_cell.angle_alpha   90.00
_cell.angle_beta   90.00
_cell.angle_gamma   90.00
#
_symmetry.space_group_name_H-M   'P 1'
#
loop_
_entity.id
_entity.type
_entity.pdbx_description
1 polymer ?
#
loop_
_entity_poly.entity_id
_entity_poly.type
_entity_poly.pdbx_seq_one_letter_code
_entity_poly.pdbx_strand_id
1 'polypeptide(L)' 'MGRKSKKKKAKKISAKKEKYAKFRKEKNASIDITMPELTPEQAKQKQEAEMVISRFLRFNKNPPLKELKEKRLKRR' A
#
# COMPACT_ATOMS: atom_id res chain seq x y z
N MET A 1 39.39 -46.93 21.58
CA MET A 1 39.54 -45.57 22.17
C MET A 1 38.43 -44.66 21.66
N GLY A 2 37.28 -44.60 22.36
CA GLY A 2 36.07 -43.89 21.88
C GLY A 2 36.12 -42.38 22.09
N ARG A 3 35.87 -41.60 21.04
CA ARG A 3 35.76 -40.13 21.09
C ARG A 3 34.37 -39.73 21.63
N LYS A 4 34.32 -39.28 22.89
CA LYS A 4 33.09 -38.72 23.51
C LYS A 4 32.77 -37.37 22.88
N SER A 5 31.62 -37.27 22.20
CA SER A 5 31.09 -36.02 21.64
C SER A 5 30.64 -35.08 22.77
N LYS A 6 31.24 -33.88 22.82
CA LYS A 6 30.86 -32.84 23.79
C LYS A 6 29.47 -32.30 23.43
N LYS A 7 28.43 -32.73 24.17
CA LYS A 7 27.09 -32.11 24.11
C LYS A 7 27.22 -30.61 24.43
N LYS A 8 27.06 -29.75 23.42
CA LYS A 8 27.00 -28.29 23.60
C LYS A 8 25.78 -27.98 24.47
N LYS A 9 26.01 -27.56 25.72
CA LYS A 9 24.93 -27.11 26.62
C LYS A 9 24.32 -25.83 26.04
N ALA A 10 23.00 -25.84 25.80
CA ALA A 10 22.28 -24.65 25.36
C ALA A 10 22.46 -23.55 26.41
N LYS A 11 22.98 -22.39 26.00
CA LYS A 11 23.11 -21.23 26.90
C LYS A 11 21.69 -20.79 27.28
N LYS A 12 21.41 -20.68 28.57
CA LYS A 12 20.11 -20.17 29.07
C LYS A 12 19.90 -18.76 28.50
N ILE A 13 18.91 -18.60 27.64
CA ILE A 13 18.52 -17.31 27.08
C ILE A 13 17.62 -16.63 28.12
N SER A 14 17.72 -15.31 28.28
CA SER A 14 16.84 -14.60 29.21
C SER A 14 15.40 -14.63 28.72
N ALA A 15 14.42 -14.69 29.62
CA ALA A 15 13.00 -14.76 29.28
C ALA A 15 12.54 -13.65 28.31
N LYS A 16 13.13 -12.45 28.42
CA LYS A 16 12.90 -11.34 27.47
C LYS A 16 13.35 -11.72 26.05
N LYS A 17 14.56 -12.26 25.89
CA LYS A 17 15.10 -12.67 24.59
C LYS A 17 14.30 -13.84 23.97
N GLU A 18 13.80 -14.77 24.78
CA GLU A 18 12.90 -15.83 24.30
C GLU A 18 11.56 -15.28 23.81
N LYS A 19 10.99 -14.29 24.52
CA LYS A 19 9.75 -13.62 24.10
C LYS A 19 9.94 -12.96 22.73
N TYR A 20 11.00 -12.16 22.55
CA TYR A 20 11.27 -11.49 21.26
C TYR A 20 11.68 -12.45 20.12
N ALA A 21 12.23 -13.63 20.43
CA ALA A 21 12.54 -14.64 19.42
C ALA A 21 11.28 -15.28 18.82
N LYS A 22 10.21 -15.42 19.61
CA LYS A 22 8.90 -15.92 19.14
C LYS A 22 8.21 -14.91 18.21
N PHE A 23 8.28 -13.61 18.53
CA PHE A 23 7.66 -12.55 17.73
C PHE A 23 8.37 -12.19 16.42
N ARG A 24 9.63 -12.61 16.23
CA ARG A 24 10.41 -12.30 15.01
C ARG A 24 10.29 -13.35 13.90
N LYS A 25 9.71 -14.53 14.19
CA LYS A 25 9.52 -15.57 13.18
C LYS A 25 8.26 -15.38 12.33
N GLU A 26 7.34 -14.50 12.73
CA GLU A 26 6.07 -14.24 12.04
C GLU A 26 6.10 -13.00 11.15
N LYS A 27 7.27 -12.38 10.94
CA LYS A 27 7.38 -11.17 10.12
C LYS A 27 8.28 -11.42 8.92
N ASN A 28 7.65 -11.96 7.88
CA ASN A 28 7.47 -11.27 6.59
C ASN A 28 6.76 -12.26 5.66
N ALA A 29 5.45 -12.41 5.82
CA ALA A 29 4.64 -12.79 4.68
C ALA A 29 4.57 -11.54 3.80
N SER A 30 5.54 -11.37 2.90
CA SER A 30 5.33 -10.50 1.74
C SER A 30 4.10 -11.08 1.05
N ILE A 31 2.95 -10.46 1.26
CA ILE A 31 1.76 -10.79 0.52
C ILE A 31 2.06 -10.25 -0.88
N ASP A 32 2.41 -11.15 -1.79
CA ASP A 32 2.49 -10.83 -3.20
C ASP A 32 1.06 -10.57 -3.67
N ILE A 33 0.64 -9.31 -3.57
CA ILE A 33 -0.65 -8.85 -4.07
C ILE A 33 -0.53 -8.84 -5.59
N THR A 34 -0.95 -9.92 -6.23
CA THR A 34 -1.15 -9.94 -7.68
C THR A 34 -2.42 -9.17 -7.98
N MET A 35 -2.30 -8.07 -8.72
CA MET A 35 -3.49 -7.42 -9.27
C MET A 35 -4.04 -8.29 -10.40
N PRO A 36 -5.36 -8.50 -10.46
CA PRO A 36 -5.96 -9.21 -11.58
C PRO A 36 -5.69 -8.44 -12.88
N GLU A 37 -5.37 -9.17 -13.95
CA GLU A 37 -5.22 -8.58 -15.27
C GLU A 37 -6.57 -8.04 -15.72
N LEU A 38 -6.65 -6.72 -15.92
CA LEU A 38 -7.84 -6.07 -16.42
C LEU A 38 -7.98 -6.36 -17.91
N THR A 39 -9.20 -6.67 -18.35
CA THR A 39 -9.49 -6.74 -19.79
C THR A 39 -9.32 -5.33 -20.40
N PRO A 40 -9.05 -5.22 -21.71
CA PRO A 40 -8.88 -3.91 -22.36
C PRO A 40 -10.10 -3.00 -22.22
N GLU A 41 -11.30 -3.57 -22.12
CA GLU A 41 -12.53 -2.82 -21.89
C GLU A 41 -12.62 -2.24 -20.47
N GLN A 42 -12.27 -3.05 -19.46
CA GLN A 42 -12.24 -2.61 -18.06
C GLN A 42 -11.16 -1.55 -17.82
N ALA A 43 -10.01 -1.67 -18.50
CA ALA A 43 -8.96 -0.67 -18.44
C ALA A 43 -9.43 0.70 -18.97
N LYS A 44 -10.17 0.72 -20.07
CA LYS A 44 -10.76 1.96 -20.63
C LYS A 44 -11.76 2.60 -19.67
N GLN A 45 -12.68 1.80 -19.11
CA GLN A 45 -13.65 2.30 -18.13
C GLN A 45 -12.97 2.92 -16.90
N LYS A 46 -11.90 2.29 -16.42
CA LYS A 46 -11.11 2.82 -15.30
C LYS A 46 -10.45 4.16 -15.65
N GLN A 47 -9.84 4.27 -16.83
CA GLN A 47 -9.23 5.52 -17.29
C GLN A 47 -10.26 6.65 -17.42
N GLU A 48 -11.45 6.35 -17.95
CA GLU A 48 -12.54 7.32 -18.05
C GLU A 48 -13.00 7.80 -16.67
N ALA A 49 -13.18 6.88 -15.72
CA ALA A 49 -13.53 7.21 -14.34
C ALA A 49 -12.44 8.09 -13.67
N GLU A 50 -11.17 7.74 -13.84
CA GLU A 50 -10.04 8.53 -13.33
C GLU A 50 -10.02 9.93 -13.94
N MET A 51 -10.33 10.08 -15.23
CA MET A 51 -10.46 11.40 -15.86
C MET A 51 -11.57 12.24 -15.24
N VAL A 52 -12.75 11.67 -15.00
CA VAL A 52 -13.87 12.38 -14.37
C VAL A 52 -13.50 12.85 -12.95
N ILE A 53 -12.91 11.95 -12.15
CA ILE A 53 -12.46 12.26 -10.79
C ILE A 53 -11.38 13.35 -10.83
N SER A 54 -10.41 13.25 -11.74
CA SER A 54 -9.35 14.25 -11.85
C SER A 54 -9.90 15.64 -12.20
N ARG A 55 -10.90 15.73 -13.09
CA ARG A 55 -11.58 16.99 -13.41
C ARG A 55 -12.27 17.56 -12.18
N PHE A 56 -13.04 16.74 -11.46
CA PHE A 56 -13.71 17.14 -10.23
C PHE A 56 -12.73 17.69 -9.19
N LEU A 57 -11.63 16.96 -8.94
CA LEU A 57 -10.60 17.37 -8.00
C LEU A 57 -9.90 18.67 -8.41
N ARG A 58 -9.66 18.88 -9.71
CA ARG A 58 -9.09 20.14 -10.21
C ARG A 58 -10.04 21.32 -9.96
N PHE A 59 -11.34 21.15 -10.21
CA PHE A 59 -12.34 22.19 -9.94
C PHE A 59 -12.46 22.53 -8.45
N ASN A 60 -12.35 21.54 -7.57
CA ASN A 60 -12.39 21.80 -6.12
C ASN A 60 -11.09 22.43 -5.60
N LYS A 61 -9.93 22.02 -6.13
CA LYS A 61 -8.64 22.57 -5.69
C LYS A 61 -8.40 23.98 -6.22
N ASN A 62 -8.76 24.24 -7.48
CA ASN A 62 -8.60 25.53 -8.13
C ASN A 62 -9.98 26.00 -8.65
N PRO A 63 -10.84 26.52 -7.76
CA PRO A 63 -12.10 27.09 -8.20
C PRO A 63 -11.83 28.23 -9.19
N PRO A 64 -12.59 28.33 -10.29
CA PRO A 64 -12.38 29.40 -11.26
C PRO A 64 -12.60 30.75 -10.60
N LEU A 65 -11.76 31.72 -10.95
CA LEU A 65 -11.84 33.11 -10.47
C LEU A 65 -13.27 33.64 -10.63
N LYS A 66 -13.76 34.38 -9.64
CA LYS A 66 -15.15 34.88 -9.58
C LYS A 66 -15.55 35.63 -10.85
N GLU A 67 -14.62 36.40 -11.42
CA GLU A 67 -14.80 37.13 -12.68
C GLU A 67 -15.14 36.24 -13.89
N LEU A 68 -14.57 35.03 -13.96
CA LEU A 68 -14.86 34.07 -15.02
C LEU A 68 -16.24 33.42 -14.84
N LYS A 69 -16.69 33.23 -13.59
CA LYS A 69 -18.05 32.76 -13.30
C LYS A 69 -19.09 33.79 -13.75
N GLU A 70 -18.86 35.07 -13.44
CA GLU A 70 -19.76 36.17 -13.81
C GLU A 70 -19.84 36.38 -15.34
N LYS A 71 -18.71 36.29 -16.06
CA LYS A 71 -18.71 36.35 -17.54
C LYS A 71 -19.49 35.20 -18.19
N ARG A 72 -19.46 33.99 -17.61
CA ARG A 72 -20.24 32.84 -18.10
C ARG A 72 -21.73 33.00 -17.80
N LEU A 73 -22.09 33.57 -16.65
CA LEU A 73 -23.48 33.84 -16.29
C LEU A 73 -24.11 34.88 -17.23
N LYS A 74 -23.37 35.94 -17.59
CA LYS A 74 -23.81 36.99 -18.54
C LYS A 74 -23.92 36.54 -20.00
N ARG A 75 -23.35 35.38 -20.37
CA ARG A 75 -23.40 34.83 -21.73
C ARG A 75 -24.54 33.82 -21.95
N ARG A 76 -25.22 33.40 -20.88
CA ARG A 76 -26.44 32.61 -20.93
C ARG A 76 -27.65 33.52 -20.98
#